data_AF-A0A5K0VMF2-F1
#
_entry.id   AF-A0A5K0VMF2-F1
#
_cell.length_a   1.000
_cell.length_b   1.000
_cell.length_c   1.000
_cell.angle_alpha   90.00
_cell.angle_beta   90.00
_cell.angle_gamma   90.00
#
_symmetry.space_group_name_H-M   'P 1'
#
loop_
_entity.id
_entity.type
_entity.pdbx_description
1 polymer ?
#
loop_
_entity_poly.entity_id
_entity_poly.type
_entity_poly.pdbx_seq_one_letter_code
_entity_poly.pdbx_strand_id
1 'polypeptide(L)' 'AVELWLVDKAVLPIENSVGGSIHRNYDLLLRHRLHIVGEVQMAVNHCLLVLPGVAKEELKRVLSHPQ' A
#
# COMPACT_ATOMS: atom_id res chain seq x y z
N ALA A 1 4.21 -5.99 15.87
CA ALA A 1 3.78 -7.35 15.48
C ALA A 1 4.97 -8.25 15.23
N VAL A 2 5.85 -7.94 14.27
CA VAL A 2 7.06 -8.75 13.99
C VAL A 2 8.00 -8.82 15.20
N GLU A 3 8.35 -7.68 15.81
CA GLU A 3 9.23 -7.68 17.00
C GLU A 3 8.61 -8.37 18.23
N LEU A 4 7.27 -8.41 18.30
CA LEU A 4 6.54 -9.08 19.37
C LEU A 4 6.28 -10.56 19.06
N TRP A 5 6.86 -11.10 17.98
CA TRP A 5 6.67 -12.49 17.55
C TRP A 5 5.21 -12.89 17.29
N LEU A 6 4.35 -11.91 16.98
CA LEU A 6 2.95 -12.16 16.63
C LEU A 6 2.79 -12.55 15.15
N VAL A 7 3.77 -12.22 14.32
CA VAL A 7 3.84 -12.53 12.89
C VAL A 7 5.29 -12.76 12.49
N ASP A 8 5.54 -13.60 11.48
CA ASP A 8 6.90 -13.93 11.05
C ASP A 8 7.56 -12.83 10.19
N LYS A 9 6.75 -12.15 9.36
CA LYS A 9 7.23 -11.15 8.38
C LYS A 9 6.21 -10.03 8.22
N ALA A 10 6.69 -8.87 7.78
CA ALA A 10 5.84 -7.74 7.39
C ALA A 10 6.26 -7.24 6.00
N VAL A 11 5.28 -6.70 5.27
CA VAL A 11 5.49 -6.02 4.00
C VAL A 11 5.29 -4.52 4.24
N LEU A 12 6.27 -3.72 3.87
CA LEU A 12 6.22 -2.26 4.00
C LEU A 12 6.41 -1.61 2.64
N PRO A 13 5.61 -0.60 2.28
CA PRO A 13 5.91 0.22 1.12
C PRO A 13 7.11 1.11 1.44
N ILE A 14 8.16 1.03 0.63
CA ILE A 14 9.39 1.80 0.83
C ILE A 14 9.45 3.01 -0.11
N GLU A 15 8.93 2.85 -1.32
CA GLU A 15 8.94 3.87 -2.37
C GLU A 15 7.68 3.75 -3.22
N ASN A 16 7.21 4.88 -3.75
CA ASN A 16 6.18 4.97 -4.77
C ASN A 16 6.74 5.79 -5.94
N SER A 17 6.47 5.39 -7.18
CA SER A 17 6.85 6.17 -8.37
C SER A 17 6.25 7.58 -8.42
N VAL A 18 5.10 7.83 -7.79
CA VAL A 18 4.43 9.13 -7.73
C VAL A 18 4.87 9.96 -6.52
N GLY A 19 4.99 9.33 -5.36
CA GLY A 19 5.26 9.99 -4.07
C GLY A 19 6.72 9.93 -3.61
N GLY A 20 7.58 9.21 -4.33
CA GLY A 20 8.97 8.94 -3.96
C GLY A 20 9.11 8.07 -2.72
N SER A 21 10.25 8.22 -2.05
CA SER A 21 10.61 7.45 -0.85
C SER A 21 9.75 7.80 0.36
N ILE A 22 9.27 6.77 1.05
CA ILE A 22 8.49 6.91 2.29
C ILE A 22 9.47 6.93 3.47
N HIS A 23 10.08 8.09 3.71
CA HIS A 23 11.11 8.29 4.75
C HIS A 23 10.69 7.81 6.15
N ARG A 24 9.41 7.96 6.50
CA ARG A 24 8.89 7.49 7.79
C ARG A 24 9.10 5.97 8.00
N ASN A 25 8.97 5.18 6.94
CA ASN A 25 9.17 3.73 7.02
C ASN A 25 10.67 3.39 7.12
N TYR A 26 11.54 4.15 6.47
CA TYR A 26 12.99 4.05 6.67
C TYR A 26 13.39 4.37 8.11
N ASP A 27 12.86 5.45 8.70
CA ASP A 27 13.14 5.81 10.09
C ASP A 27 12.71 4.71 11.06
N LEU A 28 11.58 4.04 10.80
CA LEU A 28 11.13 2.91 11.60
C LEU A 28 12.07 1.70 11.44
N LEU A 29 12.49 1.37 10.22
CA LEU A 29 13.46 0.29 10.00
C LEU A 29 14.80 0.56 10.69
N LEU A 30 15.24 1.81 10.79
CA LEU A 30 16.47 2.18 11.51
C LEU A 30 16.33 2.09 13.03
N ARG A 31 15.14 2.34 13.57
CA ARG A 31 14.87 2.31 15.02
C ARG A 31 14.65 0.89 15.56
N HIS A 32 14.20 -0.01 14.71
CA HIS A 32 13.81 -1.37 15.07
C HIS A 32 14.85 -2.39 14.62
N ARG A 33 14.99 -3.51 15.33
CA ARG A 33 15.99 -4.55 14.99
C ARG A 33 15.42 -5.53 13.97
N LEU A 34 15.00 -5.02 12.81
CA LEU A 34 14.41 -5.78 11.72
C LEU A 34 15.41 -5.88 10.55
N HIS A 35 15.29 -6.96 9.76
CA HIS A 35 16.10 -7.19 8.58
C HIS A 35 15.22 -7.30 7.34
N ILE A 36 15.63 -6.66 6.25
CA ILE A 36 14.97 -6.80 4.95
C ILE A 36 15.37 -8.16 4.37
N VAL A 37 14.38 -9.01 4.13
CA VAL A 37 14.58 -10.37 3.60
C VAL A 37 14.19 -10.51 2.14
N GLY A 38 13.67 -9.46 1.52
CA GLY A 38 13.28 -9.43 0.12
C GLY A 38 12.59 -8.11 -0.24
N GLU A 39 12.44 -7.90 -1.55
CA GLU A 39 11.74 -6.75 -2.12
C GLU A 39 10.76 -7.21 -3.19
N VAL A 40 9.72 -6.41 -3.44
CA VAL A 40 8.74 -6.65 -4.49
C VAL A 40 8.29 -5.31 -5.06
N GLN A 41 8.28 -5.22 -6.38
CA GLN A 41 7.69 -4.10 -7.10
C GLN A 41 6.27 -4.47 -7.53
N MET A 42 5.29 -3.66 -7.13
CA MET A 42 3.88 -3.89 -7.42
C MET A 42 3.32 -2.72 -8.22
N ALA A 43 2.75 -3.00 -9.39
CA ALA A 43 2.06 -2.00 -10.20
C ALA A 43 0.72 -1.63 -9.57
N VAL A 44 0.48 -0.33 -9.36
CA VAL A 44 -0.77 0.18 -8.79
C VAL A 44 -1.75 0.51 -9.92
N ASN A 45 -2.72 -0.38 -10.15
CA ASN A 45 -3.77 -0.20 -11.14
C ASN A 45 -5.08 0.21 -10.48
N HIS A 46 -5.60 1.39 -10.83
CA HIS A 46 -6.87 1.87 -10.32
C HIS A 46 -8.00 1.35 -11.19
N CYS A 47 -8.96 0.65 -10.59
CA CYS A 47 -10.13 0.11 -11.26
C CYS A 47 -11.39 0.79 -10.72
N LEU A 48 -12.29 1.22 -11.61
CA LEU A 48 -13.62 1.68 -11.23
C LEU A 48 -14.49 0.48 -10.89
N LEU A 49 -14.92 0.37 -9.63
CA LEU A 49 -15.75 -0.72 -9.14
C LEU A 49 -17.19 -0.26 -8.99
N VAL A 50 -18.12 -1.10 -9.44
CA VAL A 50 -19.57 -0.85 -9.37
C VAL A 50 -20.28 -2.11 -8.86
N LEU A 51 -21.50 -1.95 -8.35
CA LEU A 51 -22.32 -3.10 -8.00
C LEU A 51 -22.73 -3.86 -9.29
N PRO A 52 -22.92 -5.19 -9.21
CA PRO A 52 -23.38 -5.98 -10.35
C PRO A 52 -24.68 -5.42 -10.94
N GLY A 53 -24.72 -5.26 -12.26
CA GLY A 53 -25.90 -4.79 -12.99
C GLY A 53 -26.05 -3.27 -13.08
N VAL A 54 -25.17 -2.47 -12.44
CA VAL A 54 -25.18 -1.02 -12.58
C VAL A 54 -24.52 -0.60 -13.90
N ALA A 55 -25.23 0.17 -14.72
CA ALA A 55 -24.69 0.70 -15.95
C ALA A 55 -23.82 1.94 -15.69
N LYS A 56 -22.89 2.22 -16.60
CA LYS A 56 -21.95 3.35 -16.44
C LYS A 56 -22.69 4.70 -16.44
N GLU A 57 -23.84 4.80 -17.12
CA GLU A 57 -24.65 6.03 -17.17
C GLU A 57 -25.31 6.36 -15.83
N GLU A 58 -25.49 5.37 -14.94
CA GLU A 58 -26.14 5.57 -13.64
C GLU A 58 -25.17 6.10 -12.56
N LEU A 59 -23.87 6.19 -12.88
CA LEU A 59 -22.83 6.62 -11.95
C LEU A 59 -22.89 8.13 -11.72
N LYS A 60 -23.26 8.53 -10.49
CA LYS A 60 -23.34 9.94 -10.09
C LYS A 60 -22.12 10.45 -9.36
N ARG A 61 -21.40 9.57 -8.65
CA ARG A 61 -20.27 9.94 -7.79
C ARG A 61 -19.24 8.83 -7.80
N VAL A 62 -17.98 9.22 -7.91
CA VAL A 62 -16.82 8.33 -7.72
C VAL A 62 -16.15 8.74 -6.42
N LEU A 63 -15.88 7.78 -5.54
CA LEU A 63 -15.21 7.99 -4.26
C LEU A 63 -13.92 7.19 -4.28
N SER A 64 -12.81 7.84 -3.94
CA SER A 64 -11.50 7.21 -3.75
C SER A 64 -10.77 7.97 -2.64
N HIS A 65 -9.61 7.45 -2.22
CA HIS A 65 -8.62 8.28 -1.56
C HIS A 65 -8.28 9.49 -2.46
N PRO A 66 -8.05 10.69 -1.91
CA PRO A 66 -7.71 11.88 -2.72
C PRO A 66 -6.38 11.77 -3.47
N GLN A 67 -5.56 10.78 -3.15
CA GLN A 67 -4.28 10.45 -3.77
C GLN A 67 -4.32 9.04 -4.38
#